data_AF-A0A132MK21-F1
#
_entry.id   AF-A0A132MK21-F1
#
_cell.length_a   1.000
_cell.length_b   1.000
_cell.length_c   1.000
_cell.angle_alpha   90.00
_cell.angle_beta   90.00
_cell.angle_gamma   90.00
#
_symmetry.space_group_name_H-M   'P 1'
#
loop_
_entity.id
_entity.type
_entity.pdbx_description
1 polymer ?
#
loop_
_entity_poly.entity_id
_entity_poly.type
_entity_poly.pdbx_seq_one_letter_code
_entity_poly.pdbx_strand_id
1 'polypeptide(L)'
;MISGLFKIIAAAIRKIIEFFKRLFSRKPKPQPQPPVYRRDGKLPHARDLIRNGTLYSGRRLPLKAGPNQVLYKRDPATGKVTNYAVYDEHGYITKRVDVVGRSHGGVPTPHVVDYRLNRNPETGQVYPGPASKLPRPARPEELP
;
A
#
# COMPACT_ATOMS: atom_id res chain seq x y z
N MET A 1 -17.31 -52.46 33.90
CA MET A 1 -16.30 -51.39 34.14
C MET A 1 -15.98 -50.53 32.90
N ILE A 2 -16.75 -50.58 31.81
CA ILE A 2 -16.42 -49.86 30.55
C ILE A 2 -17.05 -48.45 30.49
N SER A 3 -18.11 -48.18 31.26
CA SER A 3 -18.89 -46.94 31.19
C SER A 3 -18.19 -45.69 31.78
N GLY A 4 -17.25 -45.86 32.71
CA GLY A 4 -16.52 -44.75 33.34
C GLY A 4 -15.50 -44.10 32.40
N LEU A 5 -14.78 -44.92 31.62
CA LEU A 5 -13.71 -44.48 30.72
C LEU A 5 -14.25 -43.67 29.53
N PHE A 6 -15.39 -44.09 28.97
CA PHE A 6 -16.07 -43.36 27.88
C PHE A 6 -16.52 -41.95 28.32
N LYS A 7 -16.97 -41.78 29.56
CA LYS A 7 -17.36 -40.46 30.09
C LYS A 7 -16.16 -39.53 30.24
N ILE A 8 -15.00 -40.05 30.64
CA ILE A 8 -13.76 -39.27 30.79
C ILE A 8 -13.25 -38.82 29.41
N ILE A 9 -13.24 -39.72 28.42
CA ILE A 9 -12.82 -39.40 27.05
C ILE A 9 -13.76 -38.35 26.43
N ALA A 10 -15.09 -38.51 26.60
CA ALA A 10 -16.06 -37.54 26.10
C ALA A 10 -15.90 -36.15 26.75
N ALA A 11 -15.58 -36.09 28.05
CA ALA A 11 -15.33 -34.83 28.74
C ALA A 11 -14.05 -34.15 28.25
N ALA A 12 -12.99 -34.92 27.97
CA ALA A 12 -11.74 -34.40 27.42
C ALA A 12 -11.95 -33.82 26.00
N ILE A 13 -12.67 -34.53 25.14
CA ILE A 13 -12.99 -34.07 23.77
C ILE A 13 -13.80 -32.76 23.82
N ARG A 14 -14.80 -32.64 24.71
CA ARG A 14 -15.56 -31.39 24.87
C ARG A 14 -14.68 -30.22 25.29
N LYS A 15 -13.72 -30.43 26.22
CA LYS A 15 -12.77 -29.38 26.62
C LYS A 15 -11.85 -28.95 25.48
N ILE A 16 -11.41 -29.89 24.64
CA ILE A 16 -10.58 -29.59 23.47
C ILE A 16 -11.38 -28.77 22.44
N ILE A 17 -12.63 -29.16 22.17
CA ILE A 17 -13.52 -28.43 21.27
C ILE A 17 -13.78 -27.01 21.80
N GLU A 18 -14.07 -26.84 23.09
CA GLU A 18 -14.27 -25.53 23.70
C GLU A 18 -13.00 -24.68 23.74
N PHE A 19 -11.83 -25.30 23.93
CA PHE A 19 -10.54 -24.63 23.81
C PHE A 19 -10.33 -24.08 22.39
N PHE A 20 -10.55 -24.89 21.35
CA PHE A 20 -10.40 -24.44 19.97
C PHE A 20 -11.47 -23.43 19.55
N LYS A 21 -12.72 -23.59 19.99
CA LYS A 21 -13.75 -22.56 19.82
C LYS A 21 -13.31 -21.24 20.43
N ARG A 22 -12.74 -21.22 21.64
CA ARG A 22 -12.20 -20.00 22.26
C ARG A 22 -10.98 -19.45 21.53
N LEU A 23 -10.09 -20.33 21.07
CA LEU A 23 -8.87 -19.94 20.35
C LEU A 23 -9.18 -19.29 19.00
N PHE A 24 -10.19 -19.79 18.29
CA PHE A 24 -10.61 -19.30 16.97
C PHE A 24 -11.85 -18.39 16.98
N SER A 25 -12.53 -18.19 18.11
CA SER A 25 -13.64 -17.21 18.26
C SER A 25 -13.16 -15.78 18.44
N ARG A 26 -11.84 -15.52 18.39
CA ARG A 26 -11.37 -14.14 18.31
C ARG A 26 -11.80 -13.60 16.95
N LYS A 27 -12.86 -12.78 16.94
CA LYS A 27 -13.15 -11.91 15.79
C LYS A 27 -11.82 -11.26 15.40
N PRO A 28 -11.40 -11.33 14.12
CA PRO A 28 -10.19 -10.66 13.70
C PRO A 28 -10.28 -9.21 14.17
N LYS A 29 -9.26 -8.75 14.92
CA LYS A 29 -9.18 -7.33 15.31
C LYS A 29 -9.38 -6.53 14.03
N PRO A 30 -10.34 -5.58 13.97
CA PRO A 30 -10.54 -4.77 12.78
C PRO A 30 -9.18 -4.21 12.39
N GLN A 31 -8.63 -4.67 11.27
CA GLN A 31 -7.46 -4.04 10.72
C GLN A 31 -7.89 -2.61 10.41
N PRO A 32 -7.14 -1.57 10.83
CA PRO A 32 -7.42 -0.21 10.39
C PRO A 32 -7.59 -0.26 8.88
N GLN A 33 -8.74 0.19 8.39
CA GLN A 33 -8.96 0.25 6.95
C GLN A 33 -7.81 1.08 6.37
N PRO A 34 -7.14 0.62 5.29
CA PRO A 34 -6.06 1.39 4.70
C PRO A 34 -6.58 2.80 4.39
N PRO A 35 -5.77 3.85 4.64
CA PRO A 35 -6.21 5.21 4.37
C PRO A 35 -6.67 5.30 2.92
N VAL A 36 -7.83 5.91 2.69
CA VAL A 36 -8.30 6.14 1.32
C VAL A 36 -7.47 7.28 0.73
N TYR A 37 -6.64 6.96 -0.26
CA TYR A 37 -5.77 7.95 -0.89
C TYR A 37 -6.50 8.62 -2.05
N ARG A 38 -7.38 9.56 -1.71
CA ARG A 38 -8.09 10.36 -2.71
C ARG A 38 -7.10 11.18 -3.53
N ARG A 39 -7.33 11.24 -4.84
CA ARG A 39 -6.46 11.94 -5.79
C ARG A 39 -6.36 13.46 -5.52
N ASP A 40 -7.44 14.04 -4.99
CA ASP A 40 -7.57 15.44 -4.58
C ASP A 40 -7.38 15.66 -3.07
N GLY A 41 -7.16 14.58 -2.32
CA GLY A 41 -7.03 14.61 -0.87
C GLY A 41 -5.61 14.99 -0.41
N LYS A 42 -5.54 15.58 0.79
CA LYS A 42 -4.26 15.71 1.49
C LYS A 42 -3.77 14.33 1.90
N LEU A 43 -2.60 13.94 1.41
CA LEU A 43 -1.96 12.69 1.78
C LEU A 43 -1.23 12.81 3.14
N PRO A 44 -1.11 11.70 3.89
CA PRO A 44 -0.19 11.61 5.02
C PRO A 44 1.26 11.94 4.64
N HIS A 45 2.09 12.21 5.64
CA HIS A 45 3.53 12.41 5.44
C HIS A 45 4.17 11.16 4.82
N ALA A 46 5.16 11.35 3.96
CA ALA A 46 5.88 10.26 3.29
C ALA A 46 6.38 9.16 4.24
N ARG A 47 6.87 9.53 5.44
CA ARG A 47 7.29 8.58 6.47
C ARG A 47 6.19 7.58 6.85
N ASP A 48 4.94 8.04 6.93
CA ASP A 48 3.79 7.21 7.33
C ASP A 48 3.27 6.39 6.15
N LEU A 49 3.26 6.99 4.95
CA LEU A 49 2.94 6.29 3.71
C LEU A 49 3.90 5.11 3.49
N ILE A 50 5.21 5.34 3.61
CA ILE A 50 6.25 4.34 3.36
C ILE A 50 6.26 3.28 4.47
N ARG A 51 6.07 3.67 5.74
CA ARG A 51 5.97 2.73 6.86
C ARG A 51 4.87 1.69 6.65
N ASN A 52 3.75 2.10 6.05
CA ASN A 52 2.62 1.24 5.74
C ASN A 52 2.64 0.70 4.30
N GLY A 53 3.68 1.01 3.53
CA GLY A 53 3.81 0.63 2.13
C GLY A 53 4.43 -0.76 1.94
N THR A 54 4.40 -1.22 0.71
CA THR A 54 5.04 -2.48 0.30
C THR A 54 6.33 -2.19 -0.47
N LEU A 55 7.42 -2.86 -0.12
CA LEU A 55 8.66 -2.82 -0.91
C LEU A 55 8.40 -3.44 -2.28
N TYR A 56 8.76 -2.72 -3.34
CA TYR A 56 8.54 -3.13 -4.71
C TYR A 56 9.85 -3.53 -5.39
N SER A 57 9.92 -4.78 -5.86
CA SER A 57 11.11 -5.36 -6.50
C SER A 57 11.19 -5.14 -8.01
N GLY A 58 10.10 -4.70 -8.65
CA GLY A 58 10.07 -4.48 -10.11
C GLY A 58 10.92 -3.30 -10.58
N ARG A 59 11.20 -3.25 -11.89
CA ARG A 59 12.08 -2.21 -12.49
C ARG A 59 11.57 -0.79 -12.27
N ARG A 60 10.29 -0.53 -12.58
CA ARG A 60 9.63 0.77 -12.43
C ARG A 60 8.34 0.59 -11.64
N LEU A 61 8.04 1.55 -10.75
CA LEU A 61 6.75 1.58 -10.07
C LEU A 61 5.63 1.61 -11.13
N PRO A 62 4.64 0.70 -11.05
CA PRO A 62 3.62 0.57 -12.08
C PRO A 62 2.63 1.73 -12.00
N LEU A 63 1.92 2.01 -13.09
CA LEU A 63 0.84 3.00 -13.09
C LEU A 63 -0.46 2.48 -12.45
N LYS A 64 -0.57 1.16 -12.26
CA LYS A 64 -1.68 0.49 -11.60
C LYS A 64 -1.15 -0.53 -10.59
N ALA A 65 -1.72 -0.55 -9.40
CA ALA A 65 -1.42 -1.49 -8.32
C ALA A 65 -2.70 -1.83 -7.55
N GLY A 66 -2.58 -2.36 -6.33
CA GLY A 66 -3.74 -2.58 -5.46
C GLY A 66 -4.41 -1.26 -5.05
N PRO A 67 -5.74 -1.27 -4.79
CA PRO A 67 -6.46 -0.14 -4.20
C PRO A 67 -5.80 0.38 -2.92
N ASN A 68 -5.72 1.70 -2.77
CA ASN A 68 -5.19 2.38 -1.57
C ASN A 68 -3.81 1.86 -1.15
N GLN A 69 -2.97 1.48 -2.13
CA GLN A 69 -1.65 0.95 -1.87
C GLN A 69 -0.60 2.06 -1.86
N VAL A 70 0.50 1.83 -1.14
CA VAL A 70 1.76 2.55 -1.31
C VAL A 70 2.81 1.54 -1.71
N LEU A 71 3.52 1.80 -2.80
CA LEU A 71 4.68 1.03 -3.21
C LEU A 71 5.92 1.89 -3.09
N TYR A 72 7.00 1.35 -2.54
CA TYR A 72 8.27 2.07 -2.44
C TYR A 72 9.43 1.19 -2.89
N LYS A 73 10.52 1.82 -3.31
CA LYS A 73 11.79 1.18 -3.64
C LYS A 73 12.88 1.64 -2.70
N ARG A 74 13.86 0.78 -2.48
CA ARG A 74 15.07 1.10 -1.73
C ARG A 74 16.30 0.83 -2.57
N ASP A 75 17.34 1.58 -2.28
CA ASP A 75 18.69 1.28 -2.71
C ASP A 75 19.16 0.03 -1.95
N PRO A 76 19.60 -1.04 -2.64
CA PRO A 76 19.99 -2.28 -1.98
C PRO A 76 21.31 -2.18 -1.20
N ALA A 77 22.18 -1.23 -1.52
CA ALA A 77 23.46 -1.03 -0.84
C ALA A 77 23.31 -0.20 0.45
N THR A 78 22.46 0.83 0.42
CA THR A 78 22.30 1.77 1.55
C THR A 78 21.02 1.57 2.35
N GLY A 79 20.04 0.83 1.81
CA GLY A 79 18.71 0.67 2.41
C GLY A 79 17.83 1.93 2.35
N LYS A 80 18.33 3.05 1.80
CA LYS A 80 17.58 4.31 1.69
C LYS A 80 16.46 4.20 0.65
N VAL A 81 15.33 4.86 0.91
CA VAL A 81 14.23 4.93 -0.07
C VAL A 81 14.67 5.75 -1.27
N THR A 82 14.47 5.22 -2.47
CA THR A 82 14.83 5.89 -3.73
C THR A 82 13.63 6.56 -4.39
N ASN A 83 12.48 5.91 -4.37
CA ASN A 83 11.21 6.49 -4.77
C ASN A 83 10.02 5.74 -4.17
N TYR A 84 8.86 6.37 -4.19
CA TYR A 84 7.60 5.75 -3.81
C TYR A 84 6.44 6.28 -4.64
N ALA A 85 5.35 5.51 -4.72
CA ALA A 85 4.12 5.84 -5.41
C ALA A 85 2.91 5.53 -4.54
N VAL A 86 1.88 6.35 -4.68
CA VAL A 86 0.60 6.21 -3.97
C VAL A 86 -0.49 5.91 -4.99
N TYR A 87 -1.40 5.01 -4.64
CA TYR A 87 -2.47 4.52 -5.51
C TYR A 87 -3.83 4.79 -4.87
N ASP A 88 -4.79 5.26 -5.67
CA ASP A 88 -6.16 5.57 -5.22
C ASP A 88 -6.99 4.30 -4.94
N GLU A 89 -8.24 4.48 -4.56
CA GLU A 89 -9.20 3.41 -4.27
C GLU A 89 -9.49 2.49 -5.47
N HIS A 90 -9.11 2.89 -6.68
CA HIS A 90 -9.22 2.08 -7.88
C HIS A 90 -7.88 1.47 -8.32
N GLY A 91 -6.83 1.72 -7.53
CA GLY A 91 -5.48 1.24 -7.78
C GLY A 91 -4.73 2.04 -8.83
N TYR A 92 -5.21 3.20 -9.26
CA TYR A 92 -4.49 4.06 -10.19
C TYR A 92 -3.51 4.96 -9.44
N ILE A 93 -2.32 5.14 -10.01
CA ILE A 93 -1.32 6.02 -9.43
C ILE A 93 -1.86 7.46 -9.31
N THR A 94 -1.68 8.07 -8.14
CA THR A 94 -2.00 9.47 -7.86
C THR A 94 -0.77 10.34 -7.96
N LYS A 95 0.37 9.84 -7.46
CA LYS A 95 1.67 10.49 -7.55
C LYS A 95 2.82 9.51 -7.46
N ARG A 96 3.98 9.92 -7.97
CA ARG A 96 5.28 9.29 -7.70
C ARG A 96 6.25 10.34 -7.19
N VAL A 97 6.93 10.05 -6.09
CA VAL A 97 8.00 10.89 -5.55
C VAL A 97 9.33 10.18 -5.78
N ASP A 98 10.21 10.81 -6.55
CA ASP A 98 11.56 10.36 -6.80
C ASP A 98 12.49 11.12 -5.83
N VAL A 99 12.95 10.43 -4.78
CA VAL A 99 13.72 11.01 -3.66
C VAL A 99 15.18 11.24 -4.05
N VAL A 100 15.77 10.26 -4.75
CA VAL A 100 17.10 10.36 -5.35
C VAL A 100 17.07 9.81 -6.77
N GLY A 101 17.99 10.29 -7.61
CA GLY A 101 18.14 9.81 -8.97
C GLY A 101 18.51 10.91 -9.95
N ARG A 102 18.23 10.67 -11.22
CA ARG A 102 18.48 11.64 -12.30
C ARG A 102 17.42 12.74 -12.29
N SER A 103 17.83 13.93 -12.69
CA SER A 103 16.92 15.03 -13.01
C SER A 103 15.99 14.65 -14.16
N HIS A 104 14.77 15.20 -14.14
CA HIS A 104 13.77 14.94 -15.16
C HIS A 104 13.19 16.28 -15.64
N GLY A 105 13.38 16.57 -16.93
CA GLY A 105 12.92 17.83 -17.53
C GLY A 105 13.55 19.08 -16.89
N GLY A 106 14.82 18.98 -16.47
CA GLY A 106 15.54 20.07 -15.81
C GLY A 106 15.32 20.19 -14.29
N VAL A 107 14.39 19.41 -13.71
CA VAL A 107 14.13 19.42 -12.27
C VAL A 107 14.95 18.34 -11.56
N PRO A 108 15.86 18.68 -10.63
CA PRO A 108 16.64 17.70 -9.88
C PRO A 108 15.76 16.92 -8.90
N THR A 109 16.23 15.75 -8.46
CA THR A 109 15.62 15.07 -7.30
C THR A 109 16.02 15.79 -6.00
N PRO A 110 15.15 15.83 -4.98
CA PRO A 110 13.85 15.16 -4.93
C PRO A 110 12.75 15.90 -5.71
N HIS A 111 11.99 15.15 -6.52
CA HIS A 111 10.89 15.70 -7.32
C HIS A 111 9.66 14.79 -7.34
N VAL A 112 8.52 15.35 -7.73
CA VAL A 112 7.23 14.66 -7.80
C VAL A 112 6.66 14.73 -9.19
N VAL A 113 6.15 13.58 -9.64
CA VAL A 113 5.24 13.48 -10.78
C VAL A 113 3.84 13.26 -10.22
N ASP A 114 2.98 14.27 -10.32
CA ASP A 114 1.56 14.14 -10.04
C ASP A 114 0.85 13.54 -11.27
N TYR A 115 -0.12 12.67 -11.04
CA TYR A 115 -0.87 11.99 -12.09
C TYR A 115 -2.34 12.40 -12.07
N ARG A 116 -2.94 12.50 -13.26
CA ARG A 116 -4.39 12.62 -13.47
C ARG A 116 -4.92 11.40 -14.20
N LEU A 117 -6.23 11.20 -14.16
CA LEU A 117 -6.90 10.24 -15.02
C LEU A 117 -7.29 10.93 -16.33
N ASN A 118 -6.84 10.36 -17.44
CA ASN A 118 -7.32 10.71 -18.76
C ASN A 118 -8.41 9.72 -19.17
N ARG A 119 -9.33 10.17 -20.02
CA ARG A 119 -10.36 9.34 -20.63
C ARG A 119 -10.21 9.43 -22.14
N ASN A 120 -10.12 8.29 -22.80
CA ASN A 120 -10.24 8.23 -24.24
C ASN A 120 -11.71 8.57 -24.61
N PRO A 121 -11.98 9.61 -25.41
CA PRO A 121 -13.34 10.02 -25.74
C PRO A 121 -14.06 9.02 -26.67
N GLU A 122 -13.34 8.24 -27.47
CA GLU A 122 -13.92 7.27 -28.40
C GLU A 122 -14.26 5.96 -27.70
N THR A 123 -13.37 5.46 -26.83
CA THR A 123 -13.53 4.14 -26.20
C THR A 123 -14.03 4.21 -24.76
N GLY A 124 -14.03 5.40 -24.14
CA GLY A 124 -14.32 5.57 -22.73
C GLY A 124 -13.25 5.02 -21.78
N GLN A 125 -12.14 4.47 -22.31
CA GLN A 125 -11.07 3.89 -21.50
C GLN A 125 -10.42 4.95 -20.60
N VAL A 126 -10.31 4.65 -19.31
CA VAL A 126 -9.65 5.50 -18.32
C VAL A 126 -8.22 5.01 -18.09
N TYR A 127 -7.25 5.93 -18.12
CA TYR A 127 -5.85 5.61 -17.88
C TYR A 127 -5.13 6.75 -17.15
N PRO A 128 -4.18 6.45 -16.25
CA PRO A 128 -3.38 7.46 -15.59
C PRO A 128 -2.33 8.07 -16.53
N GLY A 129 -2.15 9.38 -16.45
CA GLY A 129 -1.07 10.10 -17.13
C GLY A 129 -0.55 11.27 -16.30
N PRO A 130 0.65 11.81 -16.58
CA PRO A 130 1.17 12.97 -15.86
C PRO A 130 0.21 14.15 -15.92
N ALA A 131 -0.02 14.81 -14.79
CA ALA A 131 -0.87 15.99 -14.68
C ALA A 131 -0.21 17.24 -15.28
N SER A 132 1.14 17.26 -15.33
CA SER A 132 1.96 18.29 -15.97
C SER A 132 3.02 17.63 -16.84
N LYS A 133 3.53 18.37 -17.83
CA LYS A 133 4.64 17.94 -18.69
C LYS A 133 5.95 17.78 -17.89
N LEU A 134 6.14 18.60 -16.87
CA LEU A 134 7.33 18.59 -16.02
C LEU A 134 6.96 18.15 -14.60
N PRO A 135 7.85 17.41 -13.91
CA PRO A 135 7.72 17.21 -12.47
C PRO A 135 7.89 18.56 -11.75
N ARG A 136 7.53 18.57 -10.47
CA ARG A 136 7.78 19.69 -9.56
C ARG A 136 8.76 19.29 -8.46
N PRO A 137 9.43 20.24 -7.80
CA PRO A 137 10.18 19.94 -6.58
C PRO A 137 9.29 19.24 -5.53
N ALA A 138 9.89 18.32 -4.77
CA ALA A 138 9.23 17.69 -3.65
C ALA A 138 9.08 18.66 -2.48
N ARG A 139 7.93 18.59 -1.81
CA ARG A 139 7.64 19.32 -0.58
C ARG A 139 8.22 18.58 0.63
N PRO A 140 8.49 19.25 1.76
CA PRO A 140 9.06 18.61 2.94
C PRO A 140 8.27 17.38 3.43
N GLU A 141 6.94 17.46 3.43
CA GLU A 141 6.05 16.37 3.85
C GLU A 141 6.07 15.15 2.90
N GLU A 142 6.62 15.32 1.68
CA GLU A 142 6.78 14.28 0.67
C GLU A 142 8.14 13.56 0.77
N LEU A 143 8.98 13.93 1.73
CA LEU A 143 10.29 13.31 1.93
C LEU A 143 10.27 12.31 3.11
N PRO A 144 10.90 11.13 2.98
CA PRO A 144 10.94 10.10 4.03
C PRO A 144 11.68 10.51 5.30
#